data_AF-A0A5C2RVX0-F1
#
_entry.id   AF-A0A5C2RVX0-F1
#
_cell.length_a   1.000
_cell.length_b   1.000
_cell.length_c   1.000
_cell.angle_alpha   90.00
_cell.angle_beta   90.00
_cell.angle_gamma   90.00
#
_symmetry.space_group_name_H-M   'P 1'
#
loop_
_entity.id
_entity.type
_entity.pdbx_description
1 polymer ?
#
loop_
_entity_poly.entity_id
_entity_poly.type
_entity_poly.pdbx_seq_one_letter_code
_entity_poly.pdbx_strand_id
1 'polypeptide(L)'
;MRDVYLAQIRTRFPGFVPQNDVDLLALGGGSYKGPEEGLRAWLDNELASMVALVGDAQRAIEAAQDILSAPGIVTGLKPQPGDTGEGIFVRQIPRSEYSIRLFPGTPAMREYCLDFVETRTGQPVNSPFKFELWLIGNGTSPHAHGRVRLRSLESAFGYLPQDISPGAEKFVLTDGMTCLLTRPGHKPVRFTVPTRTEAVEPFDGDELDLPERIP
;
A
#
# COMPACT_ATOMS: atom_id res chain seq x y z
N MET A 1 11.83 -4.76 7.56
CA MET A 1 11.06 -3.51 7.80
C MET A 1 11.99 -2.31 7.99
N ARG A 2 13.07 -2.46 8.76
CA ARG A 2 14.10 -1.42 9.00
C ARG A 2 14.53 -0.62 7.76
N ASP A 3 15.00 -1.29 6.71
CA ASP A 3 15.51 -0.59 5.51
C ASP A 3 14.45 0.26 4.80
N VAL A 4 13.20 -0.21 4.83
CA VAL A 4 12.06 0.51 4.24
C VAL A 4 11.80 1.79 5.01
N TYR A 5 11.74 1.72 6.34
CA TYR A 5 11.53 2.92 7.16
C TYR A 5 12.72 3.88 7.03
N LEU A 6 13.95 3.38 6.95
CA LEU A 6 15.12 4.23 6.70
C LEU A 6 15.02 4.96 5.36
N ALA A 7 14.61 4.28 4.28
CA ALA A 7 14.41 4.91 2.98
C ALA A 7 13.30 5.98 3.01
N GLN A 8 12.20 5.69 3.68
CA GLN A 8 11.10 6.65 3.86
C GLN A 8 11.53 7.87 4.69
N ILE A 9 12.23 7.67 5.80
CA ILE A 9 12.74 8.76 6.65
C ILE A 9 13.72 9.63 5.89
N ARG A 10 14.67 9.05 5.16
CA ARG A 10 15.63 9.82 4.35
C ARG A 10 14.96 10.70 3.30
N THR A 11 13.83 10.23 2.75
CA THR A 11 13.04 10.98 1.79
C THR A 11 12.28 12.13 2.46
N ARG A 12 11.77 11.91 3.68
CA ARG A 12 10.91 12.86 4.39
C ARG A 12 11.68 13.89 5.22
N PHE A 13 12.80 13.50 5.82
CA PHE A 13 13.65 14.32 6.69
C PHE A 13 15.11 14.20 6.22
N PRO A 14 15.49 14.88 5.13
CA PRO A 14 16.81 14.76 4.53
C PRO A 14 17.89 15.28 5.51
N GLY A 15 18.73 14.38 6.02
CA GLY A 15 19.80 14.71 6.98
C GLY A 15 19.50 14.31 8.42
N PHE A 16 18.27 13.88 8.73
CA PHE A 16 17.95 13.31 10.02
C PHE A 16 18.54 11.91 10.17
N VAL A 17 19.21 11.65 11.29
CA VAL A 17 19.72 10.33 11.67
C VAL A 17 18.97 9.83 12.91
N PRO A 18 18.21 8.72 12.81
CA PRO A 18 17.61 8.06 13.95
C PRO A 18 18.68 7.66 14.97
N GLN A 19 18.43 7.90 16.26
CA GLN A 19 19.37 7.57 17.34
C GLN A 19 19.22 6.13 17.83
N ASN A 20 18.02 5.56 17.67
CA ASN A 20 17.67 4.21 18.09
C ASN A 20 16.50 3.68 17.24
N ASP A 21 16.09 2.44 17.51
CA ASP A 21 15.02 1.78 16.77
C ASP A 21 13.61 2.30 17.12
N VAL A 22 13.43 2.99 18.25
CA VAL A 22 12.18 3.68 18.58
C VAL A 22 11.97 4.87 17.65
N ASP A 23 13.02 5.66 17.39
CA ASP A 23 12.97 6.74 16.40
C ASP A 23 12.53 6.21 15.02
N LEU A 24 13.14 5.10 14.61
CA LEU A 24 12.87 4.49 13.32
C LEU A 24 11.42 3.96 13.22
N LEU A 25 10.94 3.29 14.28
CA LEU A 25 9.59 2.77 14.35
C LEU A 25 8.54 3.89 14.36
N ALA A 26 8.75 4.92 15.19
CA ALA A 26 7.84 6.06 15.33
C ALA A 26 7.70 6.86 14.03
N LEU A 27 8.83 7.11 13.34
CA LEU A 27 8.81 7.84 12.07
C LEU A 27 8.35 6.98 10.89
N GLY A 28 8.62 5.67 10.91
CA GLY A 28 8.15 4.73 9.91
C GLY A 28 6.63 4.62 9.83
N GLY A 29 5.93 4.82 10.96
CA GLY A 29 4.47 4.91 11.00
C GLY A 29 3.89 6.20 10.40
N GLY A 30 4.74 7.21 10.16
CA GLY A 30 4.37 8.48 9.53
C GLY A 30 3.59 9.46 10.42
N SER A 31 3.37 9.13 11.69
CA SER A 31 2.52 9.86 12.64
C SER A 31 2.95 11.30 12.91
N TYR A 32 4.24 11.63 12.81
CA TYR A 32 4.71 12.99 13.02
C TYR A 32 4.29 13.91 11.87
N LYS A 33 3.74 15.10 12.16
CA LYS A 33 3.34 16.10 11.15
C LYS A 33 3.94 17.50 11.39
N GLY A 34 4.80 17.64 12.40
CA GLY A 34 5.39 18.92 12.78
C GLY A 34 6.61 19.33 11.93
N PRO A 35 7.18 20.52 12.19
CA PRO A 35 8.41 20.98 11.55
C PRO A 35 9.63 20.20 12.06
N GLU A 36 10.72 20.16 11.29
CA GLU A 36 11.94 19.42 11.64
C GLU A 36 12.54 19.83 13.00
N GLU A 37 12.45 21.10 13.36
CA GLU A 37 12.92 21.63 14.65
C GLU A 37 12.25 20.95 15.86
N GLY A 38 10.99 20.54 15.72
CA GLY A 38 10.23 19.87 16.79
C GLY A 38 10.36 18.34 16.78
N LEU A 39 11.05 17.78 15.78
CA LEU A 39 11.08 16.34 15.53
C LEU A 39 11.70 15.58 16.70
N ARG A 40 12.81 16.08 17.24
CA ARG A 40 13.52 15.42 18.33
C ARG A 40 12.70 15.39 19.62
N ALA A 41 12.12 16.52 20.01
CA ALA A 41 11.28 16.60 21.19
C ALA A 41 10.03 15.70 21.09
N TRP A 42 9.49 15.53 19.88
CA TRP A 42 8.39 14.57 19.66
C TRP A 42 8.86 13.12 19.84
N LEU A 43 10.02 12.76 19.28
CA LEU A 43 10.61 11.44 19.43
C LEU A 43 10.93 11.09 20.89
N ASP A 44 11.43 12.06 21.65
CA ASP A 44 11.66 11.88 23.09
C ASP A 44 10.35 11.54 23.83
N ASN A 45 9.22 12.14 23.42
CA ASN A 45 7.90 11.83 23.96
C ASN A 45 7.38 10.44 23.53
N GLU A 46 7.63 10.03 22.28
CA GLU A 46 7.29 8.68 21.81
C GLU A 46 8.07 7.62 22.58
N LEU A 47 9.38 7.84 22.79
CA LEU A 47 10.21 6.98 23.62
C LEU A 47 9.68 6.94 25.06
N ALA A 48 9.41 8.09 25.68
CA ALA A 48 8.83 8.14 27.03
C ALA A 48 7.51 7.38 27.13
N SER A 49 6.67 7.44 26.10
CA SER A 49 5.40 6.71 26.03
C SER A 49 5.60 5.19 25.93
N MET A 50 6.56 4.73 25.11
CA MET A 50 6.92 3.31 25.07
C MET A 50 7.52 2.85 26.39
N VAL A 51 8.39 3.66 27.02
CA VAL A 51 8.95 3.38 28.35
C VAL A 51 7.87 3.25 29.41
N ALA A 52 6.85 4.12 29.39
CA ALA A 52 5.73 4.01 30.31
C ALA A 52 4.94 2.70 30.12
N LEU A 53 4.91 2.14 28.91
CA LEU A 53 4.23 0.88 28.60
C LEU A 53 5.04 -0.36 29.01
N VAL A 54 6.34 -0.38 28.73
CA VAL A 54 7.19 -1.57 28.94
C VAL A 54 8.08 -1.48 30.21
N GLY A 55 8.06 -0.33 30.87
CA GLY A 55 8.68 -0.04 32.16
C GLY A 55 10.15 0.39 32.10
N ASP A 56 10.81 0.31 30.95
CA ASP A 56 12.26 0.59 30.84
C ASP A 56 12.67 1.01 29.42
N ALA A 57 13.69 1.88 29.32
CA ALA A 57 14.21 2.42 28.07
C ALA A 57 14.91 1.37 27.21
N GLN A 58 15.71 0.50 27.82
CA GLN A 58 16.40 -0.55 27.09
C GLN A 58 15.39 -1.56 26.52
N ARG A 59 14.38 -1.93 27.32
CA ARG A 59 13.28 -2.79 26.85
C ARG A 59 12.45 -2.15 25.73
N ALA A 60 12.24 -0.83 25.76
CA ALA A 60 11.54 -0.13 24.70
C ALA A 60 12.32 -0.20 23.37
N ILE A 61 13.64 0.00 23.43
CA ILE A 61 14.53 -0.11 22.26
C ILE A 61 14.58 -1.56 21.74
N GLU A 62 14.71 -2.55 22.62
CA GLU A 62 14.70 -3.96 22.26
C GLU A 62 13.37 -4.38 21.61
N ALA A 63 12.24 -3.96 22.17
CA ALA A 63 10.92 -4.23 21.59
C ALA A 63 10.77 -3.60 20.19
N ALA A 64 11.26 -2.37 20.00
CA ALA A 64 11.26 -1.75 18.68
C ALA A 64 12.19 -2.48 17.71
N GLN A 65 13.36 -2.92 18.17
CA GLN A 65 14.29 -3.74 17.39
C GLN A 65 13.65 -5.05 16.94
N ASP A 66 12.94 -5.74 17.82
CA ASP A 66 12.23 -6.99 17.52
C ASP A 66 11.15 -6.77 16.45
N ILE A 67 10.34 -5.71 16.58
CA ILE A 67 9.31 -5.36 15.59
C ILE A 67 9.94 -5.09 14.22
N LEU A 68 11.04 -4.32 14.18
CA LEU A 68 11.69 -3.95 12.93
C LEU A 68 12.46 -5.11 12.26
N SER A 69 12.89 -6.07 13.07
CA SER A 69 13.62 -7.28 12.65
C SER A 69 12.69 -8.46 12.35
N ALA A 70 11.44 -8.40 12.81
CA ALA A 70 10.42 -9.36 12.43
C ALA A 70 10.29 -9.39 10.90
N PRO A 71 9.94 -10.55 10.29
CA PRO A 71 9.63 -10.66 8.87
C PRO A 71 8.41 -9.80 8.53
N GLY A 72 8.67 -8.52 8.29
CA GLY A 72 7.63 -7.54 8.02
C GLY A 72 7.05 -7.76 6.63
N ILE A 73 5.74 -7.89 6.57
CA ILE A 73 4.98 -7.75 5.34
C ILE A 73 4.95 -6.25 4.99
N VAL A 74 5.71 -5.84 3.97
CA VAL A 74 5.74 -4.47 3.48
C VAL A 74 4.92 -4.38 2.20
N THR A 75 3.86 -3.58 2.23
CA THR A 75 3.01 -3.28 1.07
C THR A 75 3.09 -1.80 0.70
N GLY A 76 2.82 -1.49 -0.57
CA GLY A 76 2.69 -0.10 -1.03
C GLY A 76 3.99 0.64 -1.34
N LEU A 77 5.12 -0.07 -1.49
CA LEU A 77 6.34 0.53 -2.02
C LEU A 77 6.14 0.89 -3.49
N LYS A 78 6.07 2.19 -3.78
CA LYS A 78 5.89 2.67 -5.15
C LYS A 78 7.16 2.43 -5.98
N PRO A 79 7.02 2.05 -7.26
CA PRO A 79 8.14 2.01 -8.18
C PRO A 79 8.77 3.39 -8.35
N GLN A 80 10.09 3.41 -8.51
CA GLN A 80 10.84 4.61 -8.85
C GLN A 80 10.60 5.01 -10.31
N PRO A 81 10.81 6.28 -10.67
CA PRO A 81 10.76 6.71 -12.07
C PRO A 81 11.71 5.88 -12.94
N GLY A 82 11.17 5.25 -13.99
CA GLY A 82 11.94 4.39 -14.90
C GLY A 82 11.87 2.89 -14.59
N ASP A 83 11.29 2.48 -13.46
CA ASP A 83 11.10 1.07 -13.15
C ASP A 83 10.06 0.45 -14.09
N THR A 84 10.51 -0.50 -14.91
CA THR A 84 9.67 -1.33 -15.79
C THR A 84 9.76 -2.82 -15.42
N GLY A 85 10.04 -3.10 -14.15
CA GLY A 85 10.20 -4.46 -13.64
C GLY A 85 8.94 -5.33 -13.76
N GLU A 86 9.12 -6.62 -13.55
CA GLU A 86 8.04 -7.61 -13.57
C GLU A 86 6.92 -7.24 -12.57
N GLY A 87 5.67 -7.39 -12.99
CA GLY A 87 4.50 -7.07 -12.17
C GLY A 87 4.13 -5.59 -12.11
N ILE A 88 4.83 -4.70 -12.83
CA ILE A 88 4.43 -3.30 -13.01
C ILE A 88 3.64 -3.15 -14.31
N PHE A 89 2.41 -2.64 -14.21
CA PHE A 89 1.53 -2.45 -15.36
C PHE A 89 0.99 -1.03 -15.39
N VAL A 90 1.19 -0.32 -16.50
CA VAL A 90 0.61 1.02 -16.70
C VAL A 90 -0.41 0.97 -17.83
N ARG A 91 -1.62 1.46 -17.59
CA ARG A 91 -2.71 1.52 -18.58
C ARG A 91 -3.43 2.86 -18.50
N GLN A 92 -3.50 3.55 -19.64
CA GLN A 92 -4.20 4.82 -19.74
C GLN A 92 -5.70 4.65 -19.47
N ILE A 93 -6.26 5.56 -18.68
CA ILE A 93 -7.70 5.60 -18.45
C ILE A 93 -8.35 6.22 -19.69
N PRO A 94 -9.36 5.56 -20.32
CA PRO A 94 -9.97 6.08 -21.53
C PRO A 94 -10.47 7.52 -21.39
N ARG A 95 -10.10 8.39 -22.33
CA ARG A 95 -10.45 9.83 -22.33
C ARG A 95 -10.00 10.51 -21.03
N SER A 96 -8.73 10.32 -20.67
CA SER A 96 -8.08 10.91 -19.51
C SER A 96 -6.60 11.17 -19.82
N GLU A 97 -6.04 12.18 -19.17
CA GLU A 97 -4.59 12.45 -19.16
C GLU A 97 -3.85 11.59 -18.11
N TYR A 98 -4.59 10.72 -17.41
CA TYR A 98 -4.07 9.86 -16.35
C TYR A 98 -4.13 8.39 -16.72
N SER A 99 -3.17 7.64 -16.17
CA SER A 99 -3.10 6.19 -16.24
C SER A 99 -3.30 5.58 -14.85
N ILE A 100 -3.83 4.36 -14.83
CA ILE A 100 -3.68 3.48 -13.68
C ILE A 100 -2.31 2.83 -13.79
N ARG A 101 -1.56 2.82 -12.68
CA ARG A 101 -0.35 2.02 -12.53
C ARG A 101 -0.56 1.00 -11.42
N LEU A 102 -0.41 -0.26 -11.78
CA LEU A 102 -0.41 -1.40 -10.88
C LEU A 102 1.04 -1.82 -10.63
N PHE A 103 1.40 -2.17 -9.41
CA PHE A 103 2.74 -2.61 -9.03
C PHE A 103 2.68 -3.63 -7.88
N PRO A 104 3.75 -4.42 -7.67
CA PRO A 104 3.74 -5.44 -6.63
C PRO A 104 3.47 -4.86 -5.23
N GLY A 105 2.53 -5.48 -4.51
CA GLY A 105 2.38 -5.32 -3.06
C GLY A 105 3.07 -6.49 -2.35
N THR A 106 2.51 -6.93 -1.23
CA THR A 106 3.00 -8.10 -0.50
C THR A 106 2.79 -9.40 -1.29
N PRO A 107 3.86 -10.18 -1.60
CA PRO A 107 3.71 -11.48 -2.26
C PRO A 107 2.90 -12.49 -1.44
N ALA A 108 3.17 -12.59 -0.13
CA ALA A 108 2.49 -13.52 0.78
C ALA A 108 0.97 -13.33 0.87
N MET A 109 0.48 -12.13 0.58
CA MET A 109 -0.96 -11.82 0.55
C MET A 109 -1.52 -11.71 -0.87
N ARG A 110 -0.71 -12.06 -1.88
CA ARG A 110 -1.04 -11.96 -3.31
C ARG A 110 -1.53 -10.56 -3.67
N GLU A 111 -0.88 -9.56 -3.09
CA GLU A 111 -1.28 -8.17 -3.23
C GLU A 111 -0.68 -7.52 -4.46
N TYR A 112 -1.45 -6.61 -5.04
CA TYR A 112 -0.94 -5.53 -5.86
C TYR A 112 -1.30 -4.20 -5.21
N CYS A 113 -0.52 -3.19 -5.50
CA CYS A 113 -0.86 -1.82 -5.20
C CYS A 113 -1.20 -1.09 -6.49
N LEU A 114 -2.15 -0.16 -6.38
CA LEU A 114 -2.60 0.68 -7.48
C LEU A 114 -2.40 2.15 -7.11
N ASP A 115 -1.87 2.94 -8.04
CA ASP A 115 -1.93 4.40 -7.98
C ASP A 115 -2.33 5.01 -9.34
N PHE A 116 -2.54 6.33 -9.32
CA PHE A 116 -2.75 7.12 -10.52
C PHE A 116 -1.45 7.84 -10.87
N VAL A 117 -1.15 7.90 -12.17
CA VAL A 117 0.00 8.63 -12.70
C VAL A 117 -0.43 9.54 -13.85
N GLU A 118 0.22 10.68 -14.04
CA GLU A 118 0.10 11.47 -15.27
C GLU A 118 0.63 10.62 -16.44
N THR A 119 -0.18 10.41 -17.48
CA THR A 119 0.16 9.47 -18.57
C THR A 119 1.44 9.86 -19.29
N ARG A 120 1.71 11.17 -19.43
CA ARG A 120 2.86 11.67 -20.19
C ARG A 120 4.19 11.52 -19.44
N THR A 121 4.17 11.73 -18.12
CA THR A 121 5.40 11.82 -17.31
C THR A 121 5.61 10.59 -16.43
N GLY A 122 4.55 9.81 -16.18
CA GLY A 122 4.56 8.74 -15.20
C GLY A 122 4.59 9.23 -13.74
N GLN A 123 4.46 10.53 -13.49
CA GLN A 123 4.49 11.07 -12.13
C GLN A 123 3.23 10.66 -11.35
N PRO A 124 3.39 10.13 -10.12
CA PRO A 124 2.26 9.75 -9.31
C PRO A 124 1.47 10.96 -8.82
N VAL A 125 0.15 10.85 -8.83
CA VAL A 125 -0.78 11.90 -8.41
C VAL A 125 -1.85 11.33 -7.48
N ASN A 126 -2.26 12.13 -6.50
CA ASN A 126 -3.36 11.77 -5.60
C ASN A 126 -4.67 12.18 -6.24
N SER A 127 -5.65 11.28 -6.24
CA SER A 127 -7.04 11.54 -6.60
C SER A 127 -7.25 12.63 -7.67
N PRO A 128 -6.69 12.47 -8.89
CA PRO A 128 -6.53 13.57 -9.86
C PRO A 128 -7.86 14.14 -10.40
N PHE A 129 -8.96 13.47 -10.10
CA PHE A 129 -10.33 13.88 -10.42
C PHE A 129 -11.26 13.30 -9.37
N LYS A 130 -12.54 13.72 -9.35
CA LYS A 130 -13.55 13.03 -8.54
C LYS A 130 -13.79 11.63 -9.11
N PHE A 131 -13.62 10.59 -8.31
CA PHE A 131 -13.90 9.22 -8.71
C PHE A 131 -14.43 8.37 -7.56
N GLU A 132 -14.89 7.18 -7.92
CA GLU A 132 -15.04 6.08 -6.97
C GLU A 132 -14.44 4.83 -7.56
N LEU A 133 -13.74 4.07 -6.73
CA LEU A 133 -13.16 2.79 -7.10
C LEU A 133 -13.88 1.70 -6.30
N TRP A 134 -14.46 0.74 -7.02
CA TRP A 134 -15.30 -0.30 -6.45
C TRP A 134 -14.71 -1.67 -6.73
N LEU A 135 -14.62 -2.52 -5.72
CA LEU A 135 -14.60 -3.97 -5.89
C LEU A 135 -16.01 -4.41 -6.30
N ILE A 136 -16.13 -5.19 -7.38
CA ILE A 136 -17.43 -5.65 -7.89
C ILE A 136 -17.60 -7.17 -7.83
N GLY A 137 -16.81 -7.85 -6.99
CA GLY A 137 -16.75 -9.29 -6.87
C GLY A 137 -15.82 -9.93 -7.90
N ASN A 138 -15.21 -11.05 -7.54
CA ASN A 138 -14.61 -11.98 -8.48
C ASN A 138 -15.70 -12.99 -8.90
N GLY A 139 -15.63 -13.51 -10.12
CA GLY A 139 -16.49 -14.64 -10.50
C GLY A 139 -16.19 -15.93 -9.71
N THR A 140 -15.23 -15.91 -8.78
CA THR A 140 -14.65 -17.09 -8.13
C THR A 140 -14.73 -17.09 -6.60
N SER A 141 -15.24 -16.04 -5.93
CA SER A 141 -15.52 -16.07 -4.48
C SER A 141 -17.03 -16.03 -4.24
N PRO A 142 -17.63 -17.12 -3.74
CA PRO A 142 -19.07 -17.18 -3.47
C PRO A 142 -19.57 -16.21 -2.39
N HIS A 143 -18.67 -15.53 -1.66
CA HIS A 143 -19.01 -14.79 -0.44
C HIS A 143 -19.01 -13.26 -0.57
N ALA A 144 -18.59 -12.70 -1.72
CA ALA A 144 -18.60 -11.25 -1.93
C ALA A 144 -19.95 -10.78 -2.50
N HIS A 145 -20.98 -10.75 -1.66
CA HIS A 145 -22.27 -10.15 -2.04
C HIS A 145 -22.17 -8.61 -2.01
N GLY A 146 -21.95 -8.00 -3.17
CA GLY A 146 -22.12 -6.56 -3.38
C GLY A 146 -20.85 -5.79 -3.78
N ARG A 147 -21.05 -4.52 -4.15
CA ARG A 147 -19.96 -3.63 -4.56
C ARG A 147 -19.36 -2.96 -3.32
N VAL A 148 -18.07 -3.18 -3.05
CA VAL A 148 -17.36 -2.57 -1.91
C VAL A 148 -16.52 -1.41 -2.42
N ARG A 149 -16.70 -0.22 -1.84
CA ARG A 149 -15.86 0.93 -2.20
C ARG A 149 -14.47 0.76 -1.61
N LEU A 150 -13.46 0.81 -2.46
CA LEU A 150 -12.07 0.78 -2.05
C LEU A 150 -11.66 2.15 -1.48
N ARG A 151 -10.91 2.12 -0.38
CA ARG A 151 -10.27 3.28 0.24
C ARG A 151 -8.77 3.21 -0.02
N SER A 152 -8.10 4.35 -0.03
CA SER A 152 -6.65 4.37 -0.10
C SER A 152 -6.05 3.73 1.15
N LEU A 153 -4.84 3.20 1.01
CA LEU A 153 -4.07 2.65 2.12
C LEU A 153 -3.88 3.71 3.21
N GLU A 154 -3.63 4.95 2.81
CA GLU A 154 -3.48 6.09 3.72
C GLU A 154 -4.76 6.32 4.52
N SER A 155 -5.93 6.32 3.88
CA SER A 155 -7.20 6.43 4.62
C SER A 155 -7.44 5.25 5.55
N ALA A 156 -6.99 4.03 5.21
CA ALA A 156 -7.05 2.88 6.11
C ALA A 156 -6.17 3.06 7.35
N PHE A 157 -5.05 3.79 7.22
CA PHE A 157 -4.19 4.22 8.32
C PHE A 157 -4.63 5.54 8.98
N GLY A 158 -5.84 6.03 8.68
CA GLY A 158 -6.43 7.19 9.36
C GLY A 158 -5.98 8.55 8.82
N TYR A 159 -5.28 8.62 7.69
CA TYR A 159 -4.94 9.90 7.07
C TYR A 159 -6.17 10.54 6.43
N LEU A 160 -6.35 11.84 6.68
CA LEU A 160 -7.32 12.65 5.96
C LEU A 160 -6.78 12.96 4.55
N PRO A 161 -7.64 13.11 3.52
CA PRO A 161 -7.18 13.35 2.15
C PRO A 161 -6.20 14.51 1.99
N GLN A 162 -6.39 15.60 2.75
CA GLN A 162 -5.49 16.77 2.73
C GLN A 162 -4.12 16.53 3.38
N ASP A 163 -3.99 15.49 4.20
CA ASP A 163 -2.74 15.14 4.88
C ASP A 163 -1.92 14.13 4.08
N ILE A 164 -2.47 13.61 2.98
CA ILE A 164 -1.75 12.66 2.12
C ILE A 164 -0.78 13.45 1.24
N SER A 165 0.51 13.21 1.43
CA SER A 165 1.58 13.84 0.64
C SER A 165 1.31 13.69 -0.87
N PRO A 166 1.61 14.71 -1.69
CA PRO A 166 1.42 14.64 -3.14
C PRO A 166 2.02 13.38 -3.76
N GLY A 167 1.23 12.66 -4.54
CA GLY A 167 1.64 11.42 -5.21
C GLY A 167 1.82 10.21 -4.29
N ALA A 168 1.52 10.29 -2.98
CA ALA A 168 1.64 9.16 -2.07
C ALA A 168 0.45 8.19 -2.11
N GLU A 169 -0.74 8.67 -2.48
CA GLU A 169 -1.99 7.89 -2.43
C GLU A 169 -1.89 6.60 -3.24
N LYS A 170 -2.33 5.50 -2.64
CA LYS A 170 -2.37 4.19 -3.28
C LYS A 170 -3.47 3.31 -2.70
N PHE A 171 -3.85 2.28 -3.44
CA PHE A 171 -4.91 1.33 -3.09
C PHE A 171 -4.31 -0.08 -3.06
N VAL A 172 -4.76 -0.93 -2.14
CA VAL A 172 -4.36 -2.33 -2.08
C VAL A 172 -5.42 -3.19 -2.75
N LEU A 173 -4.99 -4.03 -3.68
CA LEU A 173 -5.80 -4.98 -4.44
C LEU A 173 -5.18 -6.38 -4.31
N THR A 174 -5.89 -7.40 -4.75
CA THR A 174 -5.39 -8.79 -4.76
C THR A 174 -5.55 -9.42 -6.13
N ASP A 175 -4.80 -10.50 -6.38
CA ASP A 175 -4.90 -11.32 -7.58
C ASP A 175 -6.37 -11.60 -7.98
N GLY A 176 -6.68 -11.46 -9.27
CA GLY A 176 -8.00 -11.74 -9.83
C GLY A 176 -9.12 -10.76 -9.42
N MET A 177 -8.82 -9.77 -8.57
CA MET A 177 -9.79 -8.77 -8.14
C MET A 177 -10.33 -7.99 -9.33
N THR A 178 -11.66 -7.93 -9.49
CA THR A 178 -12.30 -7.11 -10.53
C THR A 178 -12.80 -5.80 -9.93
N CYS A 179 -12.35 -4.70 -10.54
CA CYS A 179 -12.63 -3.34 -10.11
C CYS A 179 -13.49 -2.59 -11.13
N LEU A 180 -14.27 -1.62 -10.63
CA LEU A 180 -14.96 -0.62 -11.43
C LEU A 180 -14.57 0.79 -10.97
N LEU A 181 -13.94 1.54 -11.87
CA LEU A 181 -13.64 2.96 -11.69
C LEU A 181 -14.78 3.79 -12.30
N THR A 182 -15.44 4.61 -11.49
CA THR A 182 -16.48 5.56 -11.93
C THR A 182 -15.95 6.98 -11.86
N ARG A 183 -16.31 7.80 -12.85
CA ARG A 183 -15.90 9.22 -12.96
C ARG A 183 -17.10 10.04 -13.46
N PRO A 184 -17.39 11.23 -12.89
CA PRO A 184 -18.48 12.07 -13.35
C PRO A 184 -18.39 12.38 -14.85
N GLY A 185 -19.50 12.25 -15.58
CA GLY A 185 -19.54 12.54 -17.02
C GLY A 185 -18.87 11.51 -17.93
N HIS A 186 -18.29 10.42 -17.40
CA HIS A 186 -17.64 9.38 -18.20
C HIS A 186 -18.25 8.00 -17.98
N LYS A 187 -18.11 7.12 -18.98
CA LYS A 187 -18.48 5.70 -18.85
C LYS A 187 -17.59 5.03 -17.77
N PRO A 188 -18.15 4.14 -16.93
CA PRO A 188 -17.36 3.35 -15.99
C PRO A 188 -16.28 2.52 -16.69
N VAL A 189 -15.14 2.36 -16.05
CA VAL A 189 -14.02 1.54 -16.55
C VAL A 189 -13.92 0.31 -15.66
N ARG A 190 -14.06 -0.88 -16.27
CA ARG A 190 -13.87 -2.18 -15.61
C ARG A 190 -12.48 -2.71 -15.93
N PHE A 191 -11.80 -3.24 -14.93
CA PHE A 191 -10.52 -3.95 -15.11
C PHE A 191 -10.38 -5.06 -14.08
N THR A 192 -9.54 -6.04 -14.38
CA THR A 192 -9.24 -7.18 -13.50
C THR A 192 -7.75 -7.21 -13.22
N VAL A 193 -7.40 -7.35 -11.95
CA VAL A 193 -6.02 -7.49 -11.48
C VAL A 193 -5.45 -8.81 -11.99
N PRO A 194 -4.23 -8.84 -12.56
CA PRO A 194 -3.60 -10.08 -13.01
C PRO A 194 -3.50 -11.10 -11.87
N THR A 195 -3.76 -12.37 -12.20
CA THR A 195 -3.49 -13.48 -11.28
C THR A 195 -2.10 -13.99 -11.57
N ARG A 196 -1.26 -14.12 -10.54
CA ARG A 196 0.06 -14.74 -10.69
C ARG A 196 -0.15 -16.24 -10.81
N THR A 197 0.44 -16.84 -11.84
CA THR A 197 0.50 -18.29 -11.97
C THR A 197 1.58 -18.76 -11.01
N GLU A 198 1.20 -19.30 -9.86
CA GLU A 198 2.14 -20.06 -9.05
C GLU A 198 2.56 -21.29 -9.87
N ALA A 199 3.81 -21.72 -9.75
CA ALA A 199 4.13 -23.10 -10.09
C ALA A 199 3.24 -23.95 -9.18
N VAL A 200 2.23 -24.60 -9.77
CA VAL A 200 1.34 -25.49 -9.04
C VAL A 200 2.23 -26.56 -8.44
N GLU A 201 2.47 -26.49 -7.12
CA GLU A 201 3.01 -27.66 -6.45
C GLU A 201 1.99 -28.78 -6.67
N PRO A 202 2.41 -29.95 -7.19
CA PRO A 202 1.48 -31.02 -7.45
C PRO A 202 0.76 -31.35 -6.15
N PHE A 203 -0.55 -31.18 -6.15
CA PHE A 203 -1.38 -31.58 -5.03
C PHE A 203 -1.31 -33.11 -4.92
N ASP A 204 -0.70 -33.61 -3.85
CA ASP A 204 -0.64 -35.04 -3.55
C ASP A 204 -1.91 -35.44 -2.80
N GLY A 205 -3.01 -35.57 -3.54
CA GLY A 205 -4.31 -35.95 -3.01
C GLY A 205 -5.34 -36.16 -4.11
N ASP A 206 -6.47 -36.77 -3.74
CA ASP A 206 -7.61 -36.99 -4.63
C ASP A 206 -8.37 -35.67 -4.85
N GLU A 207 -8.54 -35.26 -6.11
CA GLU A 207 -9.30 -34.08 -6.52
C GLU A 207 -10.67 -34.48 -7.08
N LEU A 208 -11.72 -33.77 -6.68
CA LEU A 208 -13.07 -33.95 -7.22
C LEU A 208 -13.32 -32.91 -8.31
N ASP A 209 -13.55 -33.39 -9.53
CA ASP A 209 -13.98 -32.55 -10.65
C ASP A 209 -15.47 -32.23 -10.52
N LEU A 210 -15.79 -30.94 -10.32
CA LEU A 210 -17.15 -30.43 -10.25
C LEU A 210 -17.38 -29.46 -11.42
N PRO A 211 -18.56 -29.49 -12.06
CA PRO A 211 -18.84 -28.63 -13.21
C PRO A 211 -18.80 -27.14 -12.82
N GLU A 212 -17.95 -26.36 -13.50
CA GLU A 212 -17.82 -24.91 -13.29
C GLU A 212 -19.08 -24.12 -13.67
N ARG A 213 -19.95 -24.71 -14.50
CA ARG A 213 -21.20 -24.09 -14.96
C ARG A 213 -22.31 -25.13 -15.00
N ILE A 214 -23.48 -24.74 -14.50
CA ILE A 214 -24.73 -25.47 -14.64
C ILE A 214 -25.57 -24.69 -15.68
N PRO A 215 -26.23 -25.36 -16.64
CA PRO A 215 -27.10 -24.72 -17.63
C PRO A 215 -28.25 -23.93 -17.02
#